data_AF-A0A950X717-F1
#
_entry.id   AF-A0A950X717-F1
#
_cell.length_a   1.000
_cell.length_b   1.000
_cell.length_c   1.000
_cell.angle_alpha   90.00
_cell.angle_beta   90.00
_cell.angle_gamma   90.00
#
_symmetry.space_group_name_H-M   'P 1'
#
loop_
_entity.id
_entity.type
_entity.pdbx_description
1 polymer ?
#
loop_
_entity_poly.entity_id
_entity_poly.type
_entity_poly.pdbx_seq_one_letter_code
_entity_poly.pdbx_strand_id
1 'polypeptide(L)'
;MILPGESREEKVDFSPLKPPGNAGFPEVNGAYLHVSETTSPVRIEVFSELGTNQILEAGRRSYLYSRLLPGYGFPVGLDVADKYAKVPAWMTNGYGKLIRWQLGVSLQRGEISDAEMRRILVQAIYLTHRDWLFRPTI
;
A
#
# COMPACT_ATOMS: atom_id res chain seq x y z
N MET A 1 -14.12 -35.32 0.73
CA MET A 1 -13.88 -35.16 2.17
C MET A 1 -12.39 -34.91 2.31
N ILE A 2 -11.97 -33.73 2.76
CA ILE A 2 -10.56 -33.33 2.80
C ILE A 2 -10.07 -33.41 4.25
N LEU A 3 -8.87 -33.94 4.45
CA LEU A 3 -8.26 -34.11 5.77
C LEU A 3 -7.58 -32.80 6.23
N PRO A 4 -7.59 -32.48 7.54
CA PRO A 4 -6.87 -31.33 8.07
C PRO A 4 -5.35 -31.45 7.80
N GLY A 5 -4.76 -30.45 7.14
CA GLY A 5 -3.32 -30.36 6.88
C GLY A 5 -2.88 -30.49 5.41
N GLU A 6 -3.79 -30.79 4.49
CA GLU A 6 -3.48 -30.83 3.05
C GLU A 6 -3.62 -29.44 2.41
N SER A 7 -2.60 -29.02 1.65
CA SER A 7 -2.66 -27.82 0.82
C SER A 7 -3.63 -28.03 -0.35
N ARG A 8 -4.60 -27.13 -0.53
CA ARG A 8 -5.54 -27.15 -1.66
C ARG A 8 -5.32 -25.93 -2.56
N GLU A 9 -5.45 -26.16 -3.85
CA GLU A 9 -5.53 -25.12 -4.88
C GLU A 9 -6.98 -25.03 -5.36
N GLU A 10 -7.55 -23.82 -5.35
CA GLU A 10 -8.90 -23.56 -5.85
C GLU A 10 -8.85 -22.38 -6.83
N LYS A 11 -9.51 -22.56 -7.98
CA LYS A 11 -9.51 -21.57 -9.06
C LYS A 11 -10.73 -20.66 -8.91
N VAL A 12 -10.49 -19.39 -8.58
CA VAL A 12 -11.53 -18.36 -8.39
C VAL A 12 -11.66 -17.52 -9.67
N ASP A 13 -12.89 -17.26 -10.10
CA ASP A 13 -13.17 -16.39 -11.26
C ASP A 13 -13.26 -14.92 -10.86
N PHE A 14 -12.35 -14.10 -11.39
CA PHE A 14 -12.26 -12.66 -11.16
C PHE A 14 -12.79 -11.82 -12.34
N SER A 15 -13.39 -12.44 -13.36
CA SER A 15 -13.93 -11.76 -14.55
C SER A 15 -14.86 -10.58 -14.24
N PRO A 16 -15.73 -10.61 -13.20
CA PRO A 16 -16.61 -9.49 -12.85
C PRO A 16 -15.88 -8.22 -12.37
N LEU A 17 -14.60 -8.32 -11.99
CA LEU A 17 -13.82 -7.19 -11.46
C LEU A 17 -12.90 -6.56 -12.52
N LYS A 18 -12.89 -7.07 -13.76
CA LYS A 18 -12.06 -6.50 -14.83
C LYS A 18 -12.69 -5.22 -15.38
N PRO A 19 -11.99 -4.07 -15.35
CA PRO A 19 -12.47 -2.87 -16.02
C PRO A 19 -12.56 -3.10 -17.55
N PRO A 20 -13.48 -2.41 -18.25
CA PRO A 20 -13.64 -2.54 -19.69
C PRO A 20 -12.51 -1.78 -20.41
N GLY A 21 -11.32 -2.36 -20.45
CA GLY A 21 -10.17 -1.79 -21.17
C GLY A 21 -8.82 -2.11 -20.54
N ASN A 22 -7.76 -1.93 -21.33
CA ASN A 22 -6.39 -2.08 -20.86
C ASN A 22 -6.01 -0.82 -20.06
N ALA A 23 -6.14 -0.88 -18.73
CA ALA A 23 -5.96 0.25 -17.83
C ALA A 23 -4.50 0.77 -17.73
N GLY A 24 -3.62 0.41 -18.67
CA GLY A 24 -2.19 0.77 -18.66
C GLY A 24 -1.38 0.07 -17.56
N PHE A 25 -1.99 -0.85 -16.80
CA PHE A 25 -1.31 -1.61 -15.75
C PHE A 25 -0.96 -3.01 -16.27
N PRO A 26 0.21 -3.55 -15.88
CA PRO A 26 0.60 -4.91 -16.24
C PRO A 26 -0.37 -5.93 -15.65
N GLU A 27 -0.61 -7.01 -16.38
CA GLU A 27 -1.43 -8.12 -15.87
C GLU A 27 -0.74 -8.81 -14.69
N VAL A 28 -1.53 -9.20 -13.68
CA VAL A 28 -1.04 -9.88 -12.49
C VAL A 28 -1.80 -11.17 -12.25
N ASN A 29 -1.09 -12.17 -11.73
CA ASN A 29 -1.65 -13.35 -11.11
C ASN A 29 -1.74 -13.12 -9.60
N GLY A 30 -2.96 -13.13 -9.06
CA GLY A 30 -3.24 -12.96 -7.65
C GLY A 30 -3.59 -14.28 -6.97
N ALA A 31 -3.08 -14.49 -5.76
CA ALA A 31 -3.44 -15.59 -4.88
C ALA A 31 -3.60 -15.12 -3.43
N TYR A 32 -4.35 -15.86 -2.62
CA TYR A 32 -4.46 -15.62 -1.18
C TYR A 32 -3.70 -16.70 -0.42
N LEU A 33 -2.85 -16.28 0.50
CA LEU A 33 -2.09 -17.14 1.39
C LEU A 33 -2.64 -17.03 2.81
N HIS A 34 -3.14 -18.14 3.33
CA HIS A 34 -3.57 -18.25 4.72
C HIS A 34 -2.49 -18.99 5.52
N VAL A 35 -1.80 -18.30 6.43
CA VAL A 35 -0.59 -18.82 7.12
C VAL A 35 -0.93 -19.67 8.34
N SER A 36 -1.98 -19.27 9.07
CA SER A 36 -2.50 -19.98 10.24
C SER A 36 -3.97 -19.59 10.48
N GLU A 37 -4.72 -20.42 11.19
CA GLU A 37 -6.14 -20.17 11.50
C GLU A 37 -6.39 -18.88 12.30
N THR A 38 -5.36 -18.40 13.01
CA THR A 38 -5.43 -17.20 13.86
C THR A 38 -5.03 -15.91 13.14
N THR A 39 -4.67 -15.98 11.86
CA THR A 39 -4.09 -14.84 11.11
C THR A 39 -4.90 -14.54 9.86
N SER A 40 -5.11 -13.27 9.55
CA SER A 40 -5.78 -12.88 8.30
C SER A 40 -5.00 -13.34 7.06
N PRO A 41 -5.69 -13.77 5.98
CA PRO A 41 -5.04 -14.10 4.72
C PRO A 41 -4.30 -12.91 4.11
N VAL A 42 -3.16 -13.17 3.49
CA VAL A 42 -2.35 -12.19 2.77
C VAL A 42 -2.56 -12.39 1.26
N ARG A 43 -2.83 -11.31 0.53
CA ARG A 43 -2.89 -11.33 -0.94
C ARG A 43 -1.48 -11.21 -1.51
N ILE A 44 -1.14 -12.10 -2.43
CA ILE A 44 0.13 -12.13 -3.16
C ILE A 44 -0.18 -11.89 -4.62
N GLU A 45 0.53 -10.94 -5.23
CA GLU A 45 0.41 -10.61 -6.64
C GLU A 45 1.77 -10.69 -7.31
N VAL A 46 1.81 -11.34 -8.47
CA VAL A 46 3.02 -11.47 -9.29
C VAL A 46 2.64 -11.13 -10.72
N PHE A 47 3.49 -10.41 -11.46
CA PHE A 47 3.23 -10.11 -12.86
C PHE A 47 3.07 -11.40 -13.67
N SER A 48 2.06 -11.43 -14.54
CA SER A 48 1.72 -12.63 -15.33
C SER A 48 2.86 -13.10 -16.22
N GLU A 49 3.74 -12.18 -16.62
CA GLU A 49 4.90 -12.41 -17.48
C GLU A 49 6.04 -13.18 -16.80
N LEU A 50 6.08 -13.22 -15.46
CA LEU A 50 7.18 -13.86 -14.70
C LEU A 50 7.11 -15.39 -14.67
N GLY A 51 6.01 -15.99 -15.16
CA GLY A 51 5.81 -17.44 -15.26
C GLY A 51 5.40 -18.13 -13.95
N THR A 52 4.80 -19.31 -14.05
CA THR A 52 4.17 -20.04 -12.93
C THR A 52 5.14 -20.36 -11.78
N ASN A 53 6.41 -20.63 -12.08
CA ASN A 53 7.40 -20.93 -11.06
C ASN A 53 7.62 -19.75 -10.09
N GLN A 54 7.58 -18.51 -10.60
CA GLN A 54 7.75 -17.32 -9.76
C GLN A 54 6.57 -17.11 -8.81
N ILE A 55 5.36 -17.50 -9.23
CA ILE A 55 4.16 -17.45 -8.39
C ILE A 55 4.30 -18.42 -7.21
N LEU A 56 4.72 -19.66 -7.48
CA LEU A 56 4.93 -20.68 -6.45
C LEU A 56 6.05 -20.27 -5.47
N GLU A 57 7.15 -19.72 -5.98
CA GLU A 57 8.23 -19.20 -5.14
C GLU A 57 7.78 -18.02 -4.27
N ALA A 58 7.01 -17.07 -4.82
CA ALA A 58 6.48 -15.94 -4.07
C ALA A 58 5.56 -16.41 -2.94
N GLY A 59 4.66 -17.35 -3.21
CA GLY A 59 3.81 -18.00 -2.21
C GLY A 59 4.63 -18.68 -1.12
N ARG A 60 5.62 -19.51 -1.50
CA ARG A 60 6.48 -20.24 -0.56
C ARG A 60 7.29 -19.32 0.33
N ARG A 61 7.94 -18.29 -0.24
CA ARG A 61 8.74 -17.32 0.52
C ARG A 61 7.86 -16.53 1.48
N SER A 62 6.69 -16.07 1.01
CA SER A 62 5.73 -15.36 1.86
C SER A 62 5.30 -16.21 3.05
N TYR A 63 4.98 -17.49 2.82
CA TYR A 63 4.62 -18.43 3.89
C TYR A 63 5.75 -18.62 4.91
N LEU A 64 6.96 -18.94 4.43
CA LEU A 64 8.12 -19.19 5.30
C LEU A 64 8.48 -17.94 6.13
N TYR A 65 8.45 -16.76 5.51
CA TYR A 65 8.77 -15.51 6.20
C TYR A 65 7.70 -15.07 7.19
N SER A 66 6.42 -15.37 6.95
CA SER A 66 5.37 -15.14 7.94
C SER A 66 5.53 -16.03 9.18
N ARG A 67 6.09 -17.24 9.01
CA ARG A 67 6.27 -18.23 10.09
C ARG A 67 7.53 -18.05 10.93
N LEU A 68 8.36 -17.04 10.63
CA LEU A 68 9.58 -16.76 11.40
C LEU A 68 9.29 -16.33 12.85
N LEU A 69 8.11 -15.74 13.10
CA LEU A 69 7.67 -15.34 14.44
C LEU A 69 6.38 -16.09 14.82
N PRO A 70 6.26 -16.61 16.05
CA PRO A 70 5.05 -17.29 16.51
C PRO A 70 3.82 -16.38 16.44
N GLY A 71 2.71 -16.91 15.92
CA GLY A 71 1.44 -16.18 15.82
C GLY A 71 1.42 -15.07 14.76
N TYR A 72 2.46 -14.95 13.94
CA TYR A 72 2.58 -13.90 12.93
C TYR A 72 2.06 -14.37 11.57
N GLY A 73 1.30 -13.51 10.88
CA GLY A 73 0.64 -13.83 9.60
C GLY A 73 1.27 -13.17 8.38
N PHE A 74 2.08 -12.14 8.57
CA PHE A 74 2.64 -11.30 7.51
C PHE A 74 4.16 -11.52 7.36
N PRO A 75 4.76 -11.43 6.15
CA PRO A 75 6.18 -11.67 5.99
C PRO A 75 7.03 -10.70 6.84
N VAL A 76 7.83 -11.24 7.77
CA VAL A 76 8.55 -10.43 8.78
C VAL A 76 9.49 -9.39 8.15
N GLY A 77 10.17 -9.73 7.05
CA GLY A 77 11.06 -8.78 6.37
C GLY A 77 10.32 -7.53 5.85
N LEU A 78 9.07 -7.69 5.40
CA LEU A 78 8.25 -6.57 4.96
C LEU A 78 7.72 -5.74 6.13
N ASP A 79 7.35 -6.38 7.25
CA ASP A 79 6.96 -5.66 8.47
C ASP A 79 8.10 -4.81 9.04
N VAL A 80 9.32 -5.35 9.03
CA VAL A 80 10.52 -4.58 9.40
C VAL A 80 10.68 -3.38 8.48
N ALA A 81 10.67 -3.59 7.16
CA ALA A 81 10.81 -2.50 6.20
C ALA A 81 9.73 -1.42 6.39
N ASP A 82 8.47 -1.80 6.60
CA ASP A 82 7.36 -0.87 6.86
C ASP A 82 7.59 -0.02 8.11
N LYS A 83 7.99 -0.66 9.22
CA LYS A 83 8.29 0.03 10.48
C LYS A 83 9.42 1.04 10.35
N TYR A 84 10.47 0.72 9.59
CA TYR A 84 11.60 1.63 9.36
C TYR A 84 11.30 2.71 8.31
N ALA A 85 10.42 2.45 7.34
CA ALA A 85 9.97 3.44 6.37
C ALA A 85 8.96 4.44 6.95
N LYS A 86 8.33 4.11 8.09
CA LYS A 86 7.36 4.98 8.75
C LYS A 86 8.00 6.29 9.21
N VAL A 87 7.58 7.39 8.60
CA VAL A 87 7.96 8.74 9.04
C VAL A 87 7.38 9.00 10.44
N PRO A 88 8.21 9.30 11.46
CA PRO A 88 7.71 9.59 12.80
C PRO A 88 6.81 10.82 12.84
N ALA A 89 5.76 10.77 13.66
CA ALA A 89 4.79 11.87 13.76
C ALA A 89 5.43 13.21 14.15
N TRP A 90 6.46 13.20 15.01
CA TRP A 90 7.18 14.41 15.40
C TRP A 90 7.88 15.08 14.21
N MET A 91 8.37 14.30 13.25
CA MET A 91 9.05 14.82 12.06
C MET A 91 8.05 15.48 11.11
N THR A 92 6.93 14.81 10.84
CA THR A 92 5.82 15.38 10.05
C THR A 92 5.29 16.67 10.69
N ASN A 93 5.14 16.69 12.02
CA ASN A 93 4.72 17.88 12.76
C ASN A 93 5.73 19.03 12.64
N GLY A 94 7.03 18.72 12.69
CA GLY A 94 8.12 19.69 12.47
C GLY A 94 8.05 20.33 11.09
N TYR A 95 7.93 19.52 10.03
CA TYR A 95 7.77 20.01 8.66
C TYR A 95 6.52 20.88 8.50
N GLY A 96 5.38 20.47 9.08
CA GLY A 96 4.16 21.28 9.04
C GLY A 96 4.32 22.65 9.68
N LYS A 97 5.08 22.76 10.79
CA LYS A 97 5.40 24.05 11.43
C LYS A 97 6.30 24.92 10.54
N LEU A 98 7.34 24.32 9.94
CA LEU A 98 8.26 25.02 9.04
C LEU A 98 7.54 25.58 7.81
N ILE A 99 6.69 24.78 7.15
CA ILE A 99 5.90 25.20 5.99
C ILE A 99 4.99 26.37 6.35
N ARG A 100 4.25 26.28 7.47
CA ARG A 100 3.38 27.38 7.93
C ARG A 100 4.16 28.65 8.23
N TRP A 101 5.33 28.52 8.85
CA TRP A 101 6.19 29.66 9.13
C TRP A 101 6.69 30.31 7.84
N GLN A 102 7.19 29.54 6.88
CA GLN A 102 7.64 30.05 5.57
C GLN A 102 6.51 30.76 4.82
N LEU A 103 5.32 30.15 4.74
CA LEU A 103 4.16 30.77 4.12
C LEU A 103 3.75 32.08 4.82
N GLY A 104 3.79 32.10 6.16
CA GLY A 104 3.52 33.31 6.94
C GLY A 104 4.53 34.43 6.67
N VAL A 105 5.82 34.10 6.57
CA VAL A 105 6.89 35.07 6.23
C VAL A 105 6.70 35.60 4.81
N SER A 106 6.45 34.73 3.82
CA SER A 106 6.24 35.15 2.44
C SER A 106 5.00 36.04 2.29
N LEU A 107 3.93 35.77 3.06
CA LEU A 107 2.74 36.63 3.09
C LEU A 107 3.08 38.01 3.65
N GLN A 108 3.78 38.08 4.79
CA GLN A 108 4.19 39.35 5.41
C GLN A 108 5.11 40.18 4.52
N ARG A 109 5.93 39.52 3.69
CA ARG A 109 6.81 40.17 2.72
C ARG A 109 6.12 40.54 1.41
N GLY A 110 4.85 40.16 1.23
CA GLY A 110 4.10 40.38 -0.01
C GLY A 110 4.59 39.52 -1.18
N GLU A 111 5.36 38.46 -0.92
CA GLU A 111 5.84 37.51 -1.93
C GLU A 111 4.70 36.60 -2.45
N ILE A 112 3.67 36.41 -1.61
CA ILE A 112 2.44 35.67 -1.96
C ILE A 112 1.23 36.47 -1.51
N SER A 113 0.11 36.33 -2.23
CA SER A 113 -1.18 36.88 -1.84
C SER A 113 -1.96 35.96 -0.89
N ASP A 114 -2.94 36.51 -0.17
CA ASP A 114 -3.89 35.73 0.65
C ASP A 114 -4.61 34.65 -0.16
N ALA A 115 -4.94 34.95 -1.42
CA ALA A 115 -5.60 34.02 -2.34
C ALA A 115 -4.69 32.81 -2.66
N GLU A 116 -3.40 33.06 -2.89
CA GLU A 116 -2.41 32.00 -3.15
C GLU A 116 -2.14 31.16 -1.91
N MET A 117 -2.02 31.79 -0.73
CA MET A 117 -1.87 31.09 0.53
C MET A 117 -3.05 30.14 0.80
N ARG A 118 -4.29 30.61 0.57
CA ARG A 118 -5.51 29.81 0.72
C ARG A 118 -5.50 28.61 -0.23
N ARG A 119 -5.08 28.80 -1.49
CA ARG A 119 -4.96 27.73 -2.49
C ARG A 119 -3.96 26.65 -2.04
N ILE A 120 -2.78 27.05 -1.57
CA ILE A 120 -1.73 26.13 -1.13
C ILE A 120 -2.19 25.31 0.10
N LEU A 121 -2.83 25.96 1.07
CA LEU A 121 -3.37 25.28 2.25
C LEU A 121 -4.43 24.23 1.89
N VAL A 122 -5.34 24.58 0.98
CA VAL A 122 -6.37 23.68 0.49
C VAL A 122 -5.75 22.47 -0.22
N GLN A 123 -4.77 22.70 -1.11
CA GLN A 123 -4.03 21.61 -1.77
C GLN A 123 -3.30 20.71 -0.77
N ALA A 124 -2.67 21.28 0.26
CA ALA A 124 -1.98 20.50 1.29
C ALA A 124 -2.93 19.59 2.08
N ILE A 125 -4.12 20.08 2.44
CA ILE A 125 -5.15 19.28 3.11
C ILE A 125 -5.60 18.12 2.23
N TYR A 126 -5.82 18.37 0.94
CA TYR A 126 -6.19 17.31 -0.01
C TYR A 126 -5.08 16.27 -0.20
N LEU A 127 -3.80 16.64 -0.12
CA LEU A 127 -2.67 15.71 -0.22
C LEU A 127 -2.43 14.90 1.05
N THR A 128 -2.85 15.38 2.22
CA THR A 128 -2.72 14.63 3.50
C THR A 128 -3.72 13.50 3.65
N HIS A 129 -4.87 13.56 2.99
CA HIS A 129 -5.83 12.46 2.96
C HIS A 129 -5.53 11.55 1.76
N ARG A 130 -4.94 10.38 2.01
CA ARG A 130 -4.84 9.29 1.03
C ARG A 130 -6.21 8.63 0.83
N ASP A 131 -7.16 9.40 0.31
CA ASP A 131 -8.45 8.86 -0.12
C ASP A 131 -8.49 8.77 -1.64
N TRP A 132 -9.04 7.67 -2.16
CA TRP A 132 -9.13 7.45 -3.60
C TRP A 132 -10.01 8.51 -4.28
N LEU A 133 -10.95 9.09 -3.53
CA LEU A 133 -11.86 10.15 -3.95
C LEU A 133 -11.13 11.47 -4.30
N PHE A 134 -9.93 11.69 -3.77
CA PHE A 134 -9.20 12.96 -3.90
C PHE A 134 -7.95 12.86 -4.77
N ARG A 135 -7.82 11.81 -5.60
CA ARG A 135 -6.71 11.75 -6.57
C ARG A 135 -6.92 12.78 -7.69
N PRO A 136 -5.83 13.39 -8.20
CA PRO A 136 -5.91 14.22 -9.39
C PRO A 136 -6.45 13.37 -10.55
N THR A 137 -7.61 13.74 -11.06
CA THR A 137 -8.07 13.34 -12.39
C THR A 137 -7.36 14.22 -13.40
N ILE A 138 -6.66 13.58 -14.34
CA ILE A 138 -6.11 14.23 -15.54
C ILE A 138 -7.28 14.85 -16.33
#